data_AF-A0A261F6C2-F1
#
_entry.id   AF-A0A261F6C2-F1
#
_cell.length_a   1.000
_cell.length_b   1.000
_cell.length_c   1.000
_cell.angle_alpha   90.00
_cell.angle_beta   90.00
_cell.angle_gamma   90.00
#
_symmetry.space_group_name_H-M   'P 1'
#
loop_
_entity.id
_entity.type
_entity.pdbx_description
1 polymer ?
#
loop_
_entity_poly.entity_id
_entity_poly.type
_entity_poly.pdbx_seq_one_letter_code
_entity_poly.pdbx_strand_id
1 'polypeptide(L)'
;MSLFARHKPVSTRIRQSLLKVGVGVLTVSLALGGLAYADTTPSTPNNNTGGGGSTNGNQGSGNYTSTVVWATNDNFGPANDATVLNVLTGTLGGKAWNDTNTHIHTATENALNECVNNYATRHNGDRNANCRVFGVGAVKSSDNTIANATGGHTEQTWRNAWNAEVGTKTYAHNGAVYKTNVPLNGGVDTINSLAYRETSGGNRSLVVIVLA
;
A
#
# COMPACT_ATOMS: atom_id res chain seq x y z
N MET A 1 -29.60 -26.33 -60.31
CA MET A 1 -30.69 -26.47 -59.31
C MET A 1 -30.10 -27.14 -58.07
N SER A 2 -30.21 -26.42 -56.96
CA SER A 2 -29.69 -26.55 -55.58
C SER A 2 -29.06 -27.86 -55.08
N LEU A 3 -27.78 -27.76 -54.66
CA LEU A 3 -27.14 -28.63 -53.66
C LEU A 3 -27.52 -28.16 -52.24
N PHE A 4 -27.96 -29.08 -51.38
CA PHE A 4 -28.09 -28.86 -49.94
C PHE A 4 -26.72 -28.98 -49.25
N ALA A 5 -26.25 -27.91 -48.60
CA ALA A 5 -25.09 -27.94 -47.70
C ALA A 5 -25.55 -27.75 -46.24
N ARG A 6 -25.41 -28.82 -45.44
CA ARG A 6 -25.62 -28.82 -43.98
C ARG A 6 -24.68 -27.81 -43.31
N HIS A 7 -25.24 -26.84 -42.60
CA HIS A 7 -24.48 -25.91 -41.76
C HIS A 7 -24.09 -26.60 -40.44
N LYS A 8 -22.78 -26.70 -40.16
CA LYS A 8 -22.26 -26.92 -38.81
C LYS A 8 -22.33 -25.58 -38.05
N PRO A 9 -22.83 -25.53 -36.81
CA PRO A 9 -22.69 -24.31 -36.01
C PRO A 9 -21.23 -24.15 -35.59
N VAL A 10 -20.56 -23.16 -36.15
CA VAL A 10 -19.26 -22.68 -35.69
C VAL A 10 -19.48 -22.09 -34.29
N SER A 11 -19.03 -22.81 -33.26
CA SER A 11 -18.87 -22.25 -31.92
C SER A 11 -17.83 -21.14 -31.99
N THR A 12 -18.31 -19.90 -32.10
CA THR A 12 -17.53 -18.69 -31.86
C THR A 12 -17.17 -18.65 -30.38
N ARG A 13 -16.16 -19.43 -29.97
CA ARG A 13 -15.43 -19.14 -28.73
C ARG A 13 -14.66 -17.86 -29.00
N ILE A 14 -15.29 -16.72 -28.68
CA ILE A 14 -14.61 -15.45 -28.56
C ILE A 14 -13.49 -15.66 -27.55
N ARG A 15 -12.27 -15.80 -28.07
CA ARG A 15 -11.05 -15.70 -27.29
C ARG A 15 -11.05 -14.31 -26.70
N GLN A 16 -11.38 -14.19 -25.41
CA GLN A 16 -11.07 -12.99 -24.62
C GLN A 16 -9.55 -12.95 -24.45
N SER A 17 -8.89 -12.54 -25.52
CA SER A 17 -7.51 -12.11 -25.52
C SER A 17 -7.48 -10.68 -24.96
N LEU A 18 -6.65 -10.49 -23.94
CA LEU A 18 -6.06 -9.21 -23.52
C LEU A 18 -7.02 -8.09 -23.08
N LEU A 19 -7.08 -7.90 -21.77
CA LEU A 19 -6.30 -6.86 -21.09
C LEU A 19 -6.21 -7.26 -19.61
N LYS A 20 -5.19 -8.06 -19.27
CA LYS A 20 -4.69 -8.04 -17.89
C LYS A 20 -4.11 -6.64 -17.72
N VAL A 21 -4.94 -5.70 -17.27
CA VAL A 21 -4.45 -4.46 -16.67
C VAL A 21 -3.61 -4.94 -15.50
N GLY A 22 -2.29 -4.92 -15.69
CA GLY A 22 -1.35 -5.32 -14.67
C GLY A 22 -1.72 -4.55 -13.41
N VAL A 23 -2.18 -5.27 -12.39
CA VAL A 23 -2.40 -4.70 -11.06
C VAL A 23 -1.02 -4.26 -10.61
N GLY A 24 -0.73 -2.98 -10.79
CA GLY A 24 0.58 -2.41 -10.59
C GLY A 24 0.84 -2.35 -9.10
N VAL A 25 1.44 -3.41 -8.58
CA VAL A 25 2.07 -3.38 -7.27
C VAL A 25 3.45 -2.77 -7.45
N LEU A 26 3.56 -1.44 -7.27
CA LEU A 26 4.85 -0.81 -7.03
C LEU A 26 4.91 -0.47 -5.55
N THR A 27 6.07 -0.75 -4.97
CA THR A 27 6.39 -0.43 -3.59
C THR A 27 7.87 -0.11 -3.54
N VAL A 28 8.18 1.03 -2.94
CA VAL A 28 9.52 1.63 -2.89
C VAL A 28 9.70 2.15 -1.46
N SER A 29 10.82 1.84 -0.81
CA SER A 29 11.02 1.91 0.64
C SER A 29 12.36 2.55 0.98
N LEU A 30 12.39 3.53 1.87
CA LEU A 30 13.63 4.18 2.30
C LEU A 30 14.20 3.53 3.54
N ALA A 31 15.52 3.54 3.61
CA ALA A 31 16.25 3.01 4.73
C ALA A 31 16.81 4.12 5.61
N LEU A 32 16.50 4.06 6.90
CA LEU A 32 17.07 4.95 7.91
C LEU A 32 18.27 4.28 8.54
N GLY A 33 19.38 5.00 8.56
CA GLY A 33 20.47 4.78 9.50
C GLY A 33 20.33 5.74 10.66
N GLY A 34 20.47 5.23 11.89
CA GLY A 34 20.88 5.95 13.10
C GLY A 34 20.41 7.40 13.32
N LEU A 35 19.45 7.54 14.23
CA LEU A 35 19.13 8.66 15.15
C LEU A 35 19.92 9.99 15.02
N ALA A 36 19.19 11.05 14.67
CA ALA A 36 19.17 12.35 15.38
C ALA A 36 18.01 13.19 14.82
N TYR A 37 16.82 13.11 15.44
CA TYR A 37 15.72 14.02 15.12
C TYR A 37 15.83 15.23 16.05
N ALA A 38 15.69 16.43 15.49
CA ALA A 38 15.72 17.65 16.28
C ALA A 38 14.58 17.62 17.31
N ASP A 39 14.99 17.64 18.57
CA ASP A 39 14.16 17.61 19.77
C ASP A 39 13.23 18.83 19.84
N THR A 40 11.93 18.57 19.98
CA THR A 40 11.02 19.47 20.68
C THR A 40 10.12 18.62 21.60
N THR A 41 10.51 18.55 22.88
CA THR A 41 9.79 17.90 24.00
C THR A 41 8.38 18.48 24.29
N PRO A 42 7.56 17.94 25.22
CA PRO A 42 6.77 16.71 25.08
C PRO A 42 5.29 16.88 25.52
N SER A 43 4.36 16.04 25.03
CA SER A 43 3.14 15.74 25.80
C SER A 43 2.45 14.42 25.42
N THR A 44 2.44 13.52 26.42
CA THR A 44 1.50 12.41 26.74
C THR A 44 1.26 11.27 25.74
N PRO A 45 1.30 9.99 26.18
CA PRO A 45 0.93 8.84 25.38
C PRO A 45 -0.60 8.78 25.24
N ASN A 46 -1.13 9.14 24.08
CA ASN A 46 -2.49 8.77 23.74
C ASN A 46 -2.49 7.41 23.03
N ASN A 47 -3.12 6.44 23.68
CA ASN A 47 -3.61 5.20 23.11
C ASN A 47 -4.58 5.51 21.97
N ASN A 48 -4.07 5.76 20.76
CA ASN A 48 -4.91 5.91 19.59
C ASN A 48 -5.06 4.56 18.91
N THR A 49 -6.20 3.92 19.16
CA THR A 49 -6.82 2.95 18.25
C THR A 49 -6.88 3.61 16.87
N GLY A 50 -5.93 3.26 16.01
CA GLY A 50 -5.72 3.92 14.72
C GLY A 50 -6.90 3.73 13.78
N GLY A 51 -7.84 4.68 13.79
CA GLY A 51 -8.90 4.76 12.79
C GLY A 51 -8.31 5.11 11.44
N GLY A 52 -8.49 4.21 10.47
CA GLY A 52 -7.99 4.37 9.11
C GLY A 52 -8.73 5.48 8.37
N GLY A 53 -7.98 6.47 7.86
CA GLY A 53 -8.51 7.51 7.00
C GLY A 53 -9.06 6.92 5.70
N SER A 54 -10.36 7.12 5.43
CA SER A 54 -11.03 6.69 4.20
C SER A 54 -11.48 7.89 3.37
N THR A 55 -11.43 7.77 2.05
CA THR A 55 -11.94 8.77 1.11
C THR A 55 -13.07 8.20 0.25
N ASN A 56 -13.98 9.09 -0.18
CA ASN A 56 -15.18 8.75 -0.94
C ASN A 56 -14.88 7.81 -2.12
N GLY A 57 -15.79 6.85 -2.35
CA GLY A 57 -15.51 5.71 -3.21
C GLY A 57 -15.80 5.87 -4.70
N ASN A 58 -15.14 5.05 -5.51
CA ASN A 58 -15.41 4.89 -6.94
C ASN A 58 -16.33 3.67 -7.18
N GLN A 59 -17.26 3.80 -8.14
CA GLN A 59 -18.16 2.72 -8.56
C GLN A 59 -17.46 1.84 -9.60
N GLY A 60 -17.24 0.55 -9.26
CA GLY A 60 -16.68 -0.44 -10.18
C GLY A 60 -17.70 -0.94 -11.20
N SER A 61 -17.29 -1.83 -12.12
CA SER A 61 -18.22 -2.57 -12.97
C SER A 61 -19.02 -3.55 -12.12
N GLY A 62 -20.20 -3.12 -11.66
CA GLY A 62 -21.07 -3.77 -10.66
C GLY A 62 -21.55 -2.77 -9.60
N ASN A 63 -22.63 -3.06 -8.86
CA ASN A 63 -23.19 -2.17 -7.83
C ASN A 63 -22.29 -1.94 -6.59
N TYR A 64 -20.98 -2.19 -6.69
CA TYR A 64 -20.03 -2.08 -5.59
C TYR A 64 -19.30 -0.75 -5.62
N THR A 65 -19.36 -0.04 -4.50
CA THR A 65 -18.51 1.14 -4.23
C THR A 65 -17.23 0.69 -3.54
N SER A 66 -16.10 1.27 -3.92
CA SER A 66 -14.79 0.97 -3.32
C SER A 66 -14.14 2.25 -2.81
N THR A 67 -13.44 2.20 -1.68
CA THR A 67 -12.75 3.34 -1.04
C THR A 67 -11.27 3.04 -0.88
N VAL A 68 -10.44 4.08 -0.83
CA VAL A 68 -9.03 3.93 -0.41
C VAL A 68 -8.95 4.13 1.09
N VAL A 69 -8.31 3.16 1.77
CA VAL A 69 -8.05 3.19 3.21
C VAL A 69 -6.56 3.04 3.50
N TRP A 70 -6.09 3.68 4.57
CA TRP A 70 -4.73 3.53 5.06
C TRP A 70 -4.69 3.19 6.54
N ALA A 71 -3.66 2.44 6.94
CA ALA A 71 -3.27 2.23 8.32
C ALA A 71 -1.77 2.51 8.45
N THR A 72 -1.41 3.33 9.43
CA THR A 72 -0.02 3.69 9.74
C THR A 72 0.30 3.47 11.21
N ASN A 73 1.45 2.86 11.46
CA ASN A 73 2.01 2.64 12.79
C ASN A 73 3.47 2.25 12.61
N ASP A 74 4.35 2.77 13.45
CA ASP A 74 5.77 2.43 13.43
C ASP A 74 6.07 1.06 14.07
N ASN A 75 5.08 0.47 14.75
CA ASN A 75 5.19 -0.78 15.50
C ASN A 75 4.35 -1.93 14.90
N PHE A 76 4.06 -1.93 13.59
CA PHE A 76 3.37 -3.07 12.99
C PHE A 76 4.21 -4.36 13.02
N GLY A 77 5.53 -4.22 12.96
CA GLY A 77 6.47 -5.34 13.00
C GLY A 77 7.27 -5.48 11.70
N PRO A 78 7.99 -6.60 11.53
CA PRO A 78 8.89 -6.81 10.40
C PRO A 78 8.15 -6.81 9.07
N ALA A 79 8.81 -6.36 8.01
CA ALA A 79 8.28 -6.37 6.66
C ALA A 79 8.15 -7.80 6.11
N ASN A 80 6.99 -8.41 6.34
CA ASN A 80 6.61 -9.72 5.82
C ASN A 80 5.10 -9.82 5.58
N ASP A 81 4.69 -10.82 4.80
CA ASP A 81 3.30 -11.01 4.36
C ASP A 81 2.33 -11.15 5.54
N ALA A 82 2.75 -11.81 6.63
CA ALA A 82 1.93 -11.99 7.82
C ALA A 82 1.61 -10.64 8.51
N THR A 83 2.60 -9.76 8.60
CA THR A 83 2.44 -8.42 9.18
C THR A 83 1.49 -7.59 8.33
N VAL A 84 1.69 -7.57 7.01
CA VAL A 84 0.81 -6.84 6.09
C VAL A 84 -0.61 -7.40 6.13
N LEU A 85 -0.78 -8.73 6.13
CA LEU A 85 -2.10 -9.37 6.25
C LEU A 85 -2.79 -9.01 7.58
N ASN A 86 -2.06 -8.95 8.69
CA ASN A 86 -2.59 -8.54 9.98
C ASN A 86 -3.02 -7.07 9.98
N VAL A 87 -2.30 -6.19 9.29
CA VAL A 87 -2.74 -4.79 9.14
C VAL A 87 -4.00 -4.70 8.29
N LEU A 88 -4.07 -5.45 7.17
CA LEU A 88 -5.23 -5.45 6.28
C LEU A 88 -6.47 -6.03 6.94
N THR A 89 -6.35 -7.13 7.68
CA THR A 89 -7.51 -7.83 8.27
C THR A 89 -7.83 -7.38 9.69
N GLY A 90 -6.81 -7.10 10.51
CA GLY A 90 -6.96 -6.63 11.88
C GLY A 90 -7.20 -5.13 11.97
N THR A 91 -6.25 -4.32 11.48
CA THR A 91 -6.32 -2.86 11.64
C THR A 91 -7.35 -2.21 10.72
N LEU A 92 -7.39 -2.62 9.45
CA LEU A 92 -8.33 -2.07 8.46
C LEU A 92 -9.69 -2.79 8.43
N GLY A 93 -9.84 -3.87 9.21
CA GLY A 93 -11.05 -4.68 9.28
C GLY A 93 -11.45 -5.32 7.94
N GLY A 94 -10.47 -5.56 7.07
CA GLY A 94 -10.70 -6.11 5.74
C GLY A 94 -10.86 -7.61 5.73
N LYS A 95 -11.60 -8.11 4.75
CA LYS A 95 -11.66 -9.53 4.42
C LYS A 95 -10.77 -9.80 3.22
N ALA A 96 -9.74 -10.64 3.41
CA ALA A 96 -8.95 -11.15 2.31
C ALA A 96 -9.82 -12.03 1.39
N TRP A 97 -9.69 -11.86 0.08
CA TRP A 97 -10.48 -12.59 -0.90
C TRP A 97 -9.66 -12.90 -2.16
N ASN A 98 -9.89 -14.08 -2.73
CA ASN A 98 -9.25 -14.51 -3.98
C ASN A 98 -7.70 -14.33 -3.94
N ASP A 99 -7.12 -13.64 -4.92
CA ASP A 99 -5.68 -13.45 -5.10
C ASP A 99 -5.05 -12.42 -4.14
N THR A 100 -5.74 -12.04 -3.05
CA THR A 100 -5.23 -11.06 -2.06
C THR A 100 -3.83 -11.43 -1.55
N ASN A 101 -3.56 -12.70 -1.28
CA ASN A 101 -2.25 -13.14 -0.80
C ASN A 101 -1.14 -12.90 -1.83
N THR A 102 -1.43 -13.05 -3.13
CA THR A 102 -0.48 -12.77 -4.21
C THR A 102 -0.16 -11.27 -4.29
N HIS A 103 -1.17 -10.42 -4.12
CA HIS A 103 -0.98 -8.97 -4.06
C HIS A 103 -0.18 -8.55 -2.83
N ILE A 104 -0.48 -9.13 -1.66
CA ILE A 104 0.27 -8.91 -0.42
C ILE A 104 1.73 -9.31 -0.63
N HIS A 105 1.97 -10.52 -1.13
CA HIS A 105 3.31 -11.03 -1.35
C HIS A 105 4.12 -10.10 -2.27
N THR A 106 3.55 -9.77 -3.43
CA THR A 106 4.22 -8.89 -4.41
C THR A 106 4.54 -7.51 -3.80
N ALA A 107 3.62 -6.93 -3.01
CA ALA A 107 3.79 -5.60 -2.44
C ALA A 107 4.81 -5.62 -1.31
N THR A 108 4.74 -6.65 -0.48
CA THR A 108 5.64 -6.81 0.66
C THR A 108 7.06 -7.10 0.18
N GLU A 109 7.24 -8.00 -0.79
CA GLU A 109 8.54 -8.37 -1.34
C GLU A 109 9.21 -7.17 -2.03
N ASN A 110 8.48 -6.46 -2.90
CA ASN A 110 9.01 -5.28 -3.56
C ASN A 110 9.39 -4.20 -2.53
N ALA A 111 8.57 -3.97 -1.50
CA ALA A 111 8.84 -2.97 -0.46
C ALA A 111 10.07 -3.37 0.38
N LEU A 112 10.15 -4.64 0.76
CA LEU A 112 11.27 -5.17 1.53
C LEU A 112 12.58 -5.09 0.74
N ASN A 113 12.57 -5.55 -0.52
CA ASN A 113 13.74 -5.53 -1.38
C ASN A 113 14.28 -4.11 -1.53
N GLU A 114 13.39 -3.15 -1.72
CA GLU A 114 13.84 -1.78 -1.83
C GLU A 114 14.36 -1.21 -0.52
N CYS A 115 13.71 -1.53 0.61
CA CYS A 115 14.18 -1.08 1.91
C CYS A 115 15.63 -1.55 2.15
N VAL A 116 15.89 -2.84 1.88
CA VAL A 116 17.23 -3.42 2.01
C VAL A 116 18.23 -2.77 1.05
N ASN A 117 17.84 -2.53 -0.21
CA ASN A 117 18.73 -1.92 -1.20
C ASN A 117 19.06 -0.47 -0.85
N ASN A 118 18.05 0.31 -0.47
CA ASN A 118 18.22 1.69 -0.03
C ASN A 118 19.05 1.79 1.26
N TYR A 119 19.00 0.76 2.11
CA TYR A 119 19.82 0.67 3.32
C TYR A 119 21.27 0.43 2.94
N ALA A 120 21.51 -0.55 2.08
CA ALA A 120 22.84 -0.87 1.58
C ALA A 120 23.52 0.33 0.90
N THR A 121 22.78 1.10 0.08
CA THR A 121 23.32 2.32 -0.54
C THR A 121 23.79 3.36 0.49
N ARG A 122 23.15 3.43 1.66
CA ARG A 122 23.48 4.39 2.72
C ARG A 122 24.45 3.85 3.77
N HIS A 123 24.64 2.52 3.81
CA HIS A 123 25.42 1.82 4.85
C HIS A 123 26.55 0.98 4.24
N ASN A 124 27.29 1.53 3.27
CA ASN A 124 28.48 0.90 2.70
C ASN A 124 28.24 -0.55 2.21
N GLY A 125 27.06 -0.84 1.69
CA GLY A 125 26.68 -2.17 1.21
C GLY A 125 26.11 -3.13 2.27
N ASP A 126 25.95 -2.71 3.53
CA ASP A 126 25.29 -3.51 4.56
C ASP A 126 23.84 -3.81 4.15
N ARG A 127 23.43 -5.08 4.23
CA ARG A 127 22.07 -5.54 3.87
C ARG A 127 21.24 -5.95 5.10
N ASN A 128 21.78 -5.81 6.31
CA ASN A 128 21.11 -6.18 7.55
C ASN A 128 20.16 -5.08 8.06
N ALA A 129 19.34 -4.55 7.15
CA ALA A 129 18.35 -3.53 7.47
C ALA A 129 17.22 -4.11 8.33
N ASN A 130 16.86 -3.44 9.43
CA ASN A 130 15.69 -3.81 10.23
C ASN A 130 14.40 -3.27 9.59
N CYS A 131 14.09 -3.75 8.39
CA CYS A 131 12.95 -3.31 7.61
C CYS A 131 11.61 -3.68 8.29
N ARG A 132 10.81 -2.66 8.61
CA ARG A 132 9.51 -2.77 9.28
C ARG A 132 8.40 -2.15 8.46
N VAL A 133 7.19 -2.71 8.59
CA VAL A 133 6.01 -2.11 7.98
C VAL A 133 5.65 -0.83 8.73
N PHE A 134 5.60 0.29 8.02
CA PHE A 134 5.16 1.58 8.57
C PHE A 134 3.71 1.88 8.19
N GLY A 135 3.36 1.62 6.93
CA GLY A 135 2.06 1.99 6.39
C GLY A 135 1.55 0.97 5.39
N VAL A 136 0.26 0.65 5.47
CA VAL A 136 -0.42 -0.21 4.49
C VAL A 136 -1.67 0.51 4.01
N GLY A 137 -1.78 0.66 2.70
CA GLY A 137 -2.91 1.28 2.04
C GLY A 137 -3.56 0.32 1.07
N ALA A 138 -4.89 0.29 1.03
CA ALA A 138 -5.62 -0.66 0.19
C ALA A 138 -6.91 -0.08 -0.37
N VAL A 139 -7.35 -0.62 -1.50
CA VAL A 139 -8.72 -0.46 -1.96
C VAL A 139 -9.61 -1.45 -1.21
N LYS A 140 -10.62 -0.92 -0.52
CA LYS A 140 -11.62 -1.67 0.25
C LYS A 140 -13.01 -1.44 -0.33
N SER A 141 -13.70 -2.51 -0.71
CA SER A 141 -15.10 -2.44 -1.16
C SER A 141 -16.06 -2.31 0.02
N SER A 142 -17.31 -1.93 -0.27
CA SER A 142 -18.37 -1.74 0.72
C SER A 142 -18.71 -2.99 1.54
N ASP A 143 -18.40 -4.18 1.05
CA ASP A 143 -18.52 -5.47 1.76
C ASP A 143 -17.27 -5.82 2.59
N ASN A 144 -16.35 -4.88 2.76
CA ASN A 144 -15.04 -5.00 3.42
C ASN A 144 -14.02 -5.89 2.70
N THR A 145 -14.25 -6.31 1.46
CA THR A 145 -13.22 -7.04 0.70
C THR A 145 -12.04 -6.11 0.34
N ILE A 146 -10.80 -6.59 0.49
CA ILE A 146 -9.56 -5.83 0.22
C ILE A 146 -8.84 -6.34 -1.05
N ALA A 147 -8.16 -5.44 -1.74
CA ALA A 147 -7.07 -5.71 -2.70
C ALA A 147 -7.39 -6.57 -3.95
N ASN A 148 -8.66 -6.81 -4.28
CA ASN A 148 -9.06 -7.57 -5.48
C ASN A 148 -9.09 -6.71 -6.77
N ALA A 149 -9.16 -5.39 -6.65
CA ALA A 149 -9.19 -4.47 -7.78
C ALA A 149 -8.69 -3.08 -7.39
N THR A 150 -8.33 -2.27 -8.38
CA THR A 150 -7.86 -0.90 -8.17
C THR A 150 -9.00 0.10 -7.97
N GLY A 151 -10.24 -0.31 -8.25
CA GLY A 151 -11.44 0.55 -8.17
C GLY A 151 -11.41 1.75 -9.11
N GLY A 152 -10.42 1.86 -10.01
CA GLY A 152 -10.19 3.05 -10.83
C GLY A 152 -9.86 4.30 -10.01
N HIS A 153 -9.36 4.14 -8.78
CA HIS A 153 -9.05 5.27 -7.91
C HIS A 153 -7.98 6.17 -8.52
N THR A 154 -8.10 7.47 -8.27
CA THR A 154 -7.11 8.43 -8.76
C THR A 154 -5.97 8.54 -7.76
N GLU A 155 -4.82 9.02 -8.23
CA GLU A 155 -3.72 9.42 -7.37
C GLU A 155 -4.18 10.42 -6.28
N GLN A 156 -5.05 11.36 -6.63
CA GLN A 156 -5.60 12.32 -5.66
C GLN A 156 -6.40 11.62 -4.56
N THR A 157 -7.18 10.58 -4.90
CA THR A 157 -7.94 9.79 -3.92
C THR A 157 -6.99 9.15 -2.91
N TRP A 158 -5.91 8.54 -3.39
CA TRP A 158 -4.88 7.94 -2.55
C TRP A 158 -4.16 8.95 -1.66
N ARG A 159 -3.77 10.11 -2.20
CA ARG A 159 -3.12 11.20 -1.44
C ARG A 159 -4.03 11.77 -0.37
N ASN A 160 -5.31 11.97 -0.68
CA ASN A 160 -6.29 12.46 0.29
C ASN A 160 -6.48 11.46 1.45
N ALA A 161 -6.57 10.16 1.14
CA ALA A 161 -6.69 9.11 2.16
C ALA A 161 -5.43 9.05 3.05
N TRP A 162 -4.25 9.15 2.44
CA TRP A 162 -2.99 9.24 3.19
C TRP A 162 -2.97 10.46 4.12
N ASN A 163 -3.28 11.65 3.61
CA ASN A 163 -3.25 12.88 4.40
C ASN A 163 -4.25 12.84 5.55
N ALA A 164 -5.44 12.25 5.34
CA ALA A 164 -6.42 12.04 6.41
C ALA A 164 -5.90 11.06 7.47
N GLU A 165 -5.20 10.01 7.05
CA GLU A 165 -4.61 9.01 7.94
C GLU A 165 -3.45 9.58 8.78
N VAL A 166 -2.52 10.32 8.19
CA VAL A 166 -1.30 10.78 8.89
C VAL A 166 -1.43 12.15 9.52
N GLY A 167 -2.46 12.95 9.17
CA GLY A 167 -2.50 14.39 9.35
C GLY A 167 -2.20 14.91 10.76
N THR A 168 -2.74 14.26 11.80
CA THR A 168 -2.49 14.65 13.20
C THR A 168 -1.62 13.65 13.95
N LYS A 169 -1.10 12.63 13.26
CA LYS A 169 -0.35 11.54 13.89
C LYS A 169 1.09 11.95 14.14
N THR A 170 1.61 11.42 15.23
CA THR A 170 3.00 11.54 15.63
C THR A 170 3.52 10.14 15.85
N TYR A 171 4.72 9.85 15.36
CA TYR A 171 5.32 8.53 15.37
C TYR A 171 6.57 8.55 16.24
N ALA A 172 6.93 7.40 16.81
CA ALA A 172 8.11 7.27 17.64
C ALA A 172 8.88 6.01 17.27
N HIS A 173 10.16 6.17 16.95
CA HIS A 173 11.08 5.07 16.65
C HIS A 173 12.37 5.23 17.45
N ASN A 174 12.82 4.18 18.14
CA ASN A 174 14.09 4.17 18.90
C ASN A 174 14.27 5.40 19.83
N GLY A 175 13.18 5.84 20.47
CA GLY A 175 13.19 6.97 21.40
C GLY A 175 13.09 8.35 20.74
N ALA A 176 13.03 8.43 19.41
CA ALA A 176 12.87 9.69 18.69
C ALA A 176 11.45 9.85 18.12
N VAL A 177 10.90 11.05 18.27
CA VAL A 177 9.57 11.42 17.81
C VAL A 177 9.66 12.15 16.47
N TYR A 178 8.81 11.78 15.51
CA TYR A 178 8.81 12.37 14.17
C TYR A 178 7.41 12.47 13.55
N LYS A 179 7.29 13.29 12.51
CA LYS A 179 6.10 13.41 11.66
C LYS A 179 6.44 12.98 10.23
N THR A 180 5.45 12.51 9.49
CA THR A 180 5.64 11.99 8.12
C THR A 180 5.99 13.06 7.08
N ASN A 181 5.80 14.33 7.41
CA ASN A 181 6.17 15.48 6.57
C ASN A 181 7.58 16.02 6.89
N VAL A 182 8.28 15.45 7.87
CA VAL A 182 9.66 15.83 8.19
C VAL A 182 10.61 15.07 7.27
N PRO A 183 11.64 15.72 6.71
CA PRO A 183 12.65 15.07 5.88
C PRO A 183 13.31 13.92 6.62
N LEU A 184 13.51 12.82 5.89
CA LEU A 184 14.27 11.68 6.35
C LEU A 184 15.76 12.03 6.29
N ASN A 185 16.52 11.55 7.27
CA ASN A 185 17.92 11.95 7.44
C ASN A 185 18.75 11.58 6.19
N GLY A 186 19.51 12.54 5.66
CA GLY A 186 20.32 12.38 4.44
C GLY A 186 19.64 12.73 3.12
N GLY A 187 18.46 13.38 3.11
CA GLY A 187 17.81 13.82 1.87
C GLY A 187 16.67 14.81 2.03
N VAL A 188 15.98 15.08 0.91
CA VAL A 188 14.75 15.91 0.84
C VAL A 188 13.46 15.09 0.90
N ASP A 189 13.59 13.76 0.88
CA ASP A 189 12.45 12.85 0.88
C ASP A 189 11.80 12.77 2.27
N THR A 190 10.47 12.71 2.28
CA THR A 190 9.64 12.58 3.48
C THR A 190 8.85 11.28 3.36
N ILE A 191 8.29 10.76 4.46
CA ILE A 191 7.39 9.60 4.36
C ILE A 191 6.16 9.94 3.50
N ASN A 192 5.71 11.20 3.53
CA ASN A 192 4.69 11.68 2.62
C ASN A 192 5.12 11.56 1.15
N SER A 193 6.35 11.95 0.77
CA SER A 193 6.82 11.82 -0.61
C SER A 193 6.89 10.35 -1.07
N LEU A 194 7.18 9.42 -0.16
CA LEU A 194 7.09 7.98 -0.45
C LEU A 194 5.66 7.55 -0.76
N ALA A 195 4.71 7.83 0.13
CA ALA A 195 3.31 7.46 -0.07
C ALA A 195 2.76 8.04 -1.39
N TYR A 196 3.14 9.26 -1.70
CA TYR A 196 2.77 9.97 -2.92
C TYR A 196 3.36 9.35 -4.19
N ARG A 197 4.62 8.94 -4.14
CA ARG A 197 5.28 8.25 -5.25
C ARG A 197 4.66 6.86 -5.47
N GLU A 198 4.39 6.09 -4.41
CA GLU A 198 3.79 4.76 -4.54
C GLU A 198 2.38 4.80 -5.13
N THR A 199 1.64 5.86 -4.82
CA THR A 199 0.26 6.03 -5.26
C THR A 199 0.14 6.80 -6.59
N SER A 200 1.29 7.17 -7.18
CA SER A 200 1.35 7.83 -8.48
C SER A 200 0.62 7.01 -9.54
N GLY A 201 -0.21 7.68 -10.35
CA GLY A 201 -1.03 7.06 -11.39
C GLY A 201 -2.32 6.37 -10.91
N GLY A 202 -2.58 6.28 -9.59
CA GLY A 202 -3.87 5.88 -9.00
C GLY A 202 -4.31 4.43 -9.15
N ASN A 203 -3.82 3.70 -10.15
CA ASN A 203 -4.20 2.32 -10.47
C ASN A 203 -3.52 1.28 -9.55
N ARG A 204 -3.72 1.43 -8.24
CA ARG A 204 -3.19 0.57 -7.18
C ARG A 204 -4.33 -0.17 -6.48
N SER A 205 -4.11 -1.43 -6.12
CA SER A 205 -5.02 -2.18 -5.23
C SER A 205 -4.50 -2.24 -3.79
N LEU A 206 -3.17 -2.23 -3.64
CA LEU A 206 -2.44 -2.35 -2.40
C LEU A 206 -1.13 -1.54 -2.50
N VAL A 207 -0.76 -0.87 -1.42
CA VAL A 207 0.51 -0.17 -1.24
C VAL A 207 1.05 -0.51 0.14
N VAL A 208 2.33 -0.85 0.21
CA VAL A 208 3.05 -1.13 1.46
C VAL A 208 4.25 -0.19 1.55
N ILE A 209 4.35 0.54 2.65
CA ILE A 209 5.46 1.43 2.98
C ILE A 209 6.28 0.75 4.06
N VAL A 210 7.54 0.49 3.76
CA VAL A 210 8.52 -0.09 4.68
C VAL A 210 9.59 0.94 4.99
N LEU A 211 10.03 0.96 6.25
CA LEU A 211 11.12 1.80 6.73
C LEU A 211 12.20 0.89 7.37
N ALA A 212 13.48 1.26 7.24
CA ALA A 212 14.54 0.68 8.07
C ALA A 212 14.75 1.48 9.35
#